data_AF-A0A7X3I8H9-F1
#
_entry.id   AF-A0A7X3I8H9-F1
#
_cell.length_a   1.000
_cell.length_b   1.000
_cell.length_c   1.000
_cell.angle_alpha   90.00
_cell.angle_beta   90.00
_cell.angle_gamma   90.00
#
_symmetry.space_group_name_H-M   'P 1'
#
loop_
_entity.id
_entity.type
_entity.pdbx_description
1 polymer ?
#
loop_
_entity_poly.entity_id
_entity_poly.type
_entity_poly.pdbx_seq_one_letter_code
_entity_poly.pdbx_strand_id
1 'polypeptide(L)'
;MEAAGLTCLLATLSGLSLDERLMQEILRAGPHTVNVFHRGDGCRIVGAVLYGKPGVALPVLPIPRTKRLGPAPRSGALGMPGQLDLFA
;
A
#
# COMPACT_ATOMS: atom_id res chain seq x y z
N MET A 1 -16.67 12.74 8.22
CA MET A 1 -15.23 12.46 8.08
C MET A 1 -15.07 11.67 6.80
N GLU A 2 -14.30 12.16 5.85
CA GLU A 2 -14.10 11.49 4.56
C GLU A 2 -12.93 10.50 4.70
N ALA A 3 -13.05 9.31 4.09
CA ALA A 3 -12.03 8.27 4.12
C ALA A 3 -11.84 7.66 2.72
N ALA A 4 -10.59 7.54 2.28
CA ALA A 4 -10.22 6.86 1.03
C ALA A 4 -9.46 5.57 1.35
N GLY A 5 -9.77 4.51 0.60
CA GLY A 5 -9.11 3.21 0.74
C GLY A 5 -9.72 2.28 1.79
N LEU A 6 -10.70 2.72 2.59
CA LEU A 6 -11.28 1.90 3.66
C LEU A 6 -11.89 0.59 3.16
N THR A 7 -12.73 0.65 2.12
CA THR A 7 -13.35 -0.56 1.55
C THR A 7 -12.30 -1.53 0.99
N CYS A 8 -11.24 -1.00 0.37
CA CYS A 8 -10.13 -1.81 -0.15
C CYS A 8 -9.36 -2.47 1.00
N LEU A 9 -9.05 -1.73 2.06
CA LEU A 9 -8.42 -2.28 3.25
C LEU A 9 -9.27 -3.40 3.86
N LEU A 10 -10.56 -3.18 4.08
CA LEU A 10 -11.45 -4.19 4.65
C LEU A 10 -11.51 -5.45 3.80
N ALA A 11 -11.56 -5.31 2.47
CA ALA A 11 -11.51 -6.44 1.54
C ALA A 11 -10.19 -7.22 1.68
N THR A 12 -9.05 -6.54 1.74
CA THR A 12 -7.75 -7.20 1.95
C THR A 12 -7.67 -7.89 3.31
N LEU A 13 -8.11 -7.22 4.38
CA LEU A 13 -8.09 -7.78 5.74
C LEU A 13 -9.01 -9.00 5.88
N SER A 14 -10.12 -9.05 5.14
CA SER A 14 -11.04 -10.21 5.16
C SER A 14 -10.41 -11.51 4.66
N GLY A 15 -9.34 -11.42 3.86
CA GLY A 15 -8.61 -12.57 3.33
C GLY A 15 -7.37 -12.97 4.15
N LEU A 16 -7.04 -12.26 5.23
CA LEU A 16 -5.87 -12.56 6.07
C LEU A 16 -6.19 -13.60 7.14
N SER A 17 -5.20 -14.40 7.50
CA SER A 17 -5.30 -15.31 8.65
C SER A 17 -5.26 -14.51 9.95
N LEU A 18 -6.00 -14.99 10.96
CA LEU A 18 -6.05 -14.35 12.28
C LEU A 18 -4.71 -14.39 13.02
N ASP A 19 -3.84 -15.35 12.70
CA ASP A 19 -2.51 -15.50 13.31
C ASP A 19 -1.47 -14.56 12.69
N GLU A 20 -1.80 -13.86 11.60
CA GLU A 20 -0.88 -12.94 10.95
C GLU A 20 -0.80 -11.62 11.72
N ARG A 21 0.39 -11.33 12.28
CA ARG A 21 0.65 -10.07 12.98
C ARG A 21 0.65 -8.90 12.01
N LEU A 22 -0.29 -7.99 12.23
CA LEU A 22 -0.40 -6.73 11.52
C LEU A 22 0.07 -5.59 12.42
N MET A 23 0.97 -4.76 11.90
CA MET A 23 1.36 -3.51 12.52
C MET A 23 0.62 -2.35 11.86
N GLN A 24 0.25 -1.36 12.67
CA GLN A 24 -0.33 -0.11 12.20
C GLN A 24 0.63 1.04 12.44
N GLU A 25 0.96 1.74 11.38
CA GLU A 25 1.69 3.01 11.43
C GLU A 25 0.75 4.17 11.12
N ILE A 26 0.85 5.24 11.90
CA ILE A 26 0.01 6.43 11.74
C ILE A 26 0.89 7.58 11.26
N LEU A 27 0.70 7.97 10.02
CA LEU A 27 1.39 9.09 9.38
C LEU A 27 0.46 10.30 9.34
N ARG A 28 0.96 11.46 9.73
CA ARG A 28 0.19 12.71 9.78
C ARG A 28 0.86 13.74 8.90
N ALA A 29 0.09 14.35 8.01
CA ALA A 29 0.56 15.41 7.12
C ALA A 29 -0.53 16.47 6.99
N GLY A 30 -0.31 17.64 7.59
CA GLY A 30 -1.27 18.75 7.55
C GLY A 30 -2.67 18.36 8.06
N PRO A 31 -3.75 18.54 7.26
CA PRO A 31 -5.09 18.18 7.65
C PRO A 31 -5.45 16.70 7.38
N HIS A 32 -4.47 15.90 6.97
CA HIS A 32 -4.67 14.51 6.60
C HIS A 32 -3.94 13.55 7.54
N THR A 33 -4.49 12.35 7.70
CA THR A 33 -3.88 11.26 8.47
C THR A 33 -4.01 9.97 7.67
N VAL A 34 -2.93 9.21 7.56
CA VAL A 34 -2.92 7.88 6.95
C VAL A 34 -2.63 6.84 8.01
N ASN A 35 -3.47 5.81 8.06
CA ASN A 35 -3.14 4.57 8.77
C ASN A 35 -2.62 3.57 7.74
N VAL A 36 -1.35 3.19 7.85
CA VAL A 36 -0.72 2.16 7.02
C VAL A 36 -0.69 0.87 7.83
N PHE A 37 -1.14 -0.21 7.22
CA PHE A 37 -1.09 -1.55 7.80
C PHE A 37 -0.06 -2.38 7.04
N HIS A 38 0.87 -2.99 7.76
CA HIS A 38 1.92 -3.79 7.17
C HIS A 38 2.22 -5.01 8.05
N ARG A 39 2.85 -6.03 7.45
CA ARG A 39 3.36 -7.17 8.22
C ARG A 39 4.54 -6.71 9.07
N GLY A 40 4.82 -7.40 10.18
CA GLY A 40 5.84 -7.00 11.15
C GLY A 40 7.29 -6.85 10.64
N ASP A 41 7.53 -7.09 9.34
CA ASP A 41 8.80 -6.84 8.64
C ASP A 41 8.99 -5.39 8.19
N GLY A 42 7.98 -4.52 8.35
CA GLY A 42 8.04 -3.10 7.97
C GLY A 42 8.01 -2.84 6.46
N CYS A 43 8.12 -3.87 5.64
CA CYS A 43 8.29 -3.75 4.19
C CYS A 43 7.04 -4.17 3.42
N ARG A 44 6.23 -5.09 3.96
CA ARG A 44 5.06 -5.62 3.25
C ARG A 44 3.79 -4.90 3.66
N ILE A 45 3.48 -3.82 2.94
CA ILE A 45 2.23 -3.08 3.10
C ILE A 45 1.05 -3.95 2.67
N VAL A 46 0.10 -4.11 3.57
CA VAL A 46 -1.17 -4.82 3.37
C VAL A 46 -2.23 -3.86 2.83
N GLY A 47 -2.27 -2.64 3.36
CA GLY A 47 -3.19 -1.62 2.91
C GLY A 47 -3.03 -0.32 3.67
N ALA A 48 -3.74 0.71 3.23
CA ALA A 48 -3.73 2.01 3.88
C ALA A 48 -5.10 2.68 3.77
N VAL A 49 -5.42 3.52 4.76
CA VAL A 49 -6.61 4.38 4.74
C VAL A 49 -6.21 5.81 5.04
N LEU A 50 -6.63 6.71 4.16
CA LEU A 50 -6.40 8.15 4.27
C LEU A 50 -7.66 8.83 4.79
N TYR A 51 -7.50 9.65 5.82
CA TYR A 51 -8.54 10.45 6.45
C TYR A 51 -8.26 11.94 6.30
N GLY A 52 -9.32 12.72 6.10
CA GLY A 52 -9.29 14.18 6.19
C GLY A 52 -9.94 14.68 7.49
N LYS A 53 -9.46 15.80 8.01
CA LYS A 53 -10.19 16.55 9.06
C LYS A 53 -11.61 16.90 8.58
N PRO A 54 -12.58 17.11 9.51
CA PRO A 54 -13.92 17.56 9.14
C PRO A 54 -13.88 18.80 8.24
N GLY A 55 -14.63 18.77 7.12
CA GLY A 55 -14.67 19.86 6.14
C GLY A 55 -13.47 19.94 5.19
N VAL A 56 -12.46 19.07 5.33
CA VAL A 56 -11.32 18.98 4.41
C VAL A 56 -11.52 17.81 3.46
N ALA A 57 -11.60 18.10 2.17
CA ALA A 57 -11.69 17.09 1.13
C ALA A 57 -10.42 16.24 1.07
N LEU A 58 -10.58 14.97 0.72
CA LEU A 58 -9.44 14.13 0.41
C LEU A 58 -8.77 14.56 -0.90
N PRO A 59 -7.44 14.42 -1.02
CA PRO A 59 -6.78 14.60 -2.29
C PRO A 59 -7.34 13.61 -3.31
N VAL A 60 -7.53 14.07 -4.55
CA VAL A 60 -7.90 13.18 -5.65
C VAL A 60 -6.70 12.29 -5.95
N LEU A 61 -6.75 11.06 -5.45
CA LEU A 61 -5.74 10.06 -5.73
C LEU A 61 -5.99 9.54 -7.16
N PRO A 62 -5.04 9.66 -8.10
CA PRO A 62 -5.17 9.02 -9.39
C PRO A 62 -5.21 7.51 -9.15
N ILE A 63 -6.37 6.88 -9.28
CA ILE A 63 -6.53 5.44 -9.09
C ILE A 63 -5.76 4.77 -10.23
N PRO A 64 -4.63 4.09 -9.96
CA PRO A 64 -4.02 3.26 -10.98
C PRO A 64 -5.02 2.14 -11.23
N ARG A 65 -5.55 2.04 -12.45
CA ARG A 65 -6.37 0.89 -12.85
C ARG A 65 -5.48 -0.32 -12.71
N THR A 66 -5.62 -1.07 -11.61
CA THR A 66 -4.91 -2.32 -11.38
C THR A 66 -5.33 -3.28 -12.48
N LYS A 67 -4.49 -3.42 -13.51
CA LYS A 67 -4.53 -4.60 -14.38
C LYS A 67 -4.36 -5.77 -13.42
N ARG A 68 -5.39 -6.63 -13.32
CA ARG A 68 -5.27 -7.94 -12.67
C ARG A 68 -4.02 -8.60 -13.24
N LEU A 69 -2.92 -8.66 -12.48
CA LEU A 69 -1.84 -9.56 -12.81
C LEU A 69 -2.44 -10.95 -12.68
N GLY A 70 -2.84 -11.54 -13.81
CA GLY A 70 -3.03 -12.98 -13.90
C GLY A 70 -1.74 -13.68 -13.48
N PRO A 71 -1.81 -14.98 -13.15
CA PRO A 71 -0.63 -15.75 -12.75
C PRO A 71 0.47 -15.56 -13.79
N ALA A 72 1.58 -14.93 -13.38
CA ALA A 72 2.73 -14.73 -14.25
C ALA A 72 3.25 -16.12 -14.67
N PRO A 73 3.44 -16.39 -15.97
CA PRO A 73 4.13 -17.60 -16.38
C PRO A 73 5.57 -17.51 -15.86
N ARG A 74 6.02 -18.56 -15.16
CA ARG A 74 7.43 -18.71 -14.76
C ARG A 74 8.28 -18.90 -16.01
N SER A 75 8.65 -17.80 -16.64
CA SER A 75 9.69 -17.76 -17.66
C SER A 75 11.03 -17.59 -16.95
N GLY A 76 11.80 -18.67 -16.85
CA GLY A 76 13.18 -18.62 -16.42
C GLY A 76 14.04 -17.70 -17.30
N ALA A 77 15.06 -17.14 -16.67
CA ALA A 77 16.25 -16.51 -17.23
C ALA A 77 16.05 -15.36 -18.25
N LEU A 78 16.31 -14.12 -17.80
CA LEU A 78 17.04 -13.11 -18.60
C LEU A 78 17.48 -11.94 -17.71
N GLY A 79 18.80 -11.85 -17.50
CA GLY A 79 19.57 -10.61 -17.40
C GLY A 79 19.42 -9.78 -16.13
N MET A 80 20.45 -9.82 -15.28
CA MET A 80 20.75 -8.72 -14.35
C MET A 80 20.85 -7.39 -15.13
N PRO A 81 20.07 -6.35 -14.80
CA PRO A 81 20.34 -5.03 -15.33
C PRO A 81 21.38 -4.33 -14.42
N GLY A 82 22.61 -4.22 -14.94
CA GLY A 82 23.54 -3.11 -14.70
C GLY A 82 23.92 -2.78 -13.26
N GLN A 83 25.11 -3.22 -12.85
CA GLN A 83 25.87 -2.61 -11.76
C GLN A 83 26.08 -1.12 -12.08
N LEU A 84 25.53 -0.23 -11.23
CA LEU A 84 25.77 1.21 -11.29
C LEU A 84 27.21 1.48 -10.80
N ASP A 85 28.03 2.06 -11.68
CA ASP A 85 29.32 2.63 -11.29
C ASP A 85 29.07 3.95 -10.54
N LEU A 86 29.63 4.07 -9.33
CA LEU A 86 29.37 5.19 -8.40
C LEU A 86 30.48 6.24 -8.38
N PHE A 87 31.46 6.19 -9.30
CA PHE A 87 32.61 7.10 -9.29
C PHE A 87 33.04 7.64 -10.66
N ALA A 88 32.12 7.86 -11.59
CA ALA A 88 32.37 8.64 -12.81
C ALA A 88 32.02 10.13 -12.61
#